data_AF-A0A963EKB0-F1
#
_entry.id   AF-A0A963EKB0-F1
#
_cell.length_a   1.000
_cell.length_b   1.000
_cell.length_c   1.000
_cell.angle_alpha   90.00
_cell.angle_beta   90.00
_cell.angle_gamma   90.00
#
_symmetry.space_group_name_H-M   'P 1'
#
loop_
_entity.id
_entity.type
_entity.pdbx_description
1 polymer ?
#
loop_
_entity_poly.entity_id
_entity_poly.type
_entity_poly.pdbx_seq_one_letter_code
_entity_poly.pdbx_strand_id
1 'polypeptide(L)' 'MIGNHYAWGTQGYTILEEGQINRSTLQLDIAHYLVCRPDGEALPQTFPTRQAAQDEIDRLERQ' A
#
# COMPACT_ATOMS: atom_id res chain seq x y z
N MET A 1 -8.71 -7.41 3.83
CA MET A 1 -9.67 -6.31 3.60
C MET A 1 -8.86 -5.07 3.27
N ILE A 2 -9.26 -4.31 2.25
CA ILE A 2 -8.60 -3.04 1.93
C ILE A 2 -9.23 -1.93 2.77
N GLY A 3 -8.39 -1.20 3.50
CA GLY A 3 -8.77 -0.07 4.34
C GLY A 3 -8.77 1.24 3.56
N ASN A 4 -7.63 1.94 3.64
CA ASN A 4 -7.40 3.18 2.90
C ASN A 4 -6.50 2.95 1.67
N HIS A 5 -6.53 3.95 0.79
CA HIS A 5 -5.61 4.07 -0.34
C HIS A 5 -4.90 5.44 -0.30
N TYR A 6 -3.67 5.49 -0.80
CA TYR A 6 -2.87 6.71 -0.87
C TYR A 6 -2.19 6.79 -2.24
N ALA A 7 -2.46 7.84 -3.01
CA ALA A 7 -1.67 8.12 -4.21
C ALA A 7 -0.26 8.57 -3.78
N TRP A 8 0.78 8.06 -4.46
CA TRP A 8 2.16 8.45 -4.18
C TRP A 8 3.00 8.47 -5.46
N GLY A 9 4.02 9.33 -5.46
CA GLY A 9 4.85 9.58 -6.63
C GLY A 9 4.14 10.43 -7.69
N THR A 10 4.69 10.41 -8.89
CA THR A 10 4.24 11.21 -10.04
C THR A 10 3.70 10.36 -11.19
N GLN A 11 4.02 9.06 -11.20
CA GLN A 11 3.64 8.14 -12.27
C GLN A 11 2.31 7.44 -12.03
N GLY A 12 1.61 7.73 -10.91
CA GLY A 12 0.27 7.22 -10.64
C GLY A 12 0.24 5.93 -9.82
N TYR A 13 1.27 5.65 -9.02
CA TYR A 13 1.26 4.54 -8.07
C TYR A 13 0.30 4.82 -6.90
N THR A 14 -0.28 3.74 -6.37
CA THR A 14 -1.19 3.80 -5.22
C THR A 14 -0.75 2.80 -4.16
N ILE A 15 -0.73 3.23 -2.89
CA ILE A 15 -0.47 2.38 -1.73
C ILE A 15 -1.80 1.99 -1.10
N LEU A 16 -2.00 0.71 -0.81
CA LEU A 16 -3.21 0.20 -0.15
C LEU A 16 -2.87 -0.35 1.23
N GLU A 17 -3.73 -0.07 2.21
CA GLU A 17 -3.70 -0.77 3.50
C GLU A 17 -4.44 -2.10 3.37
N GLU A 18 -3.77 -3.21 3.69
CA GLU A 18 -4.42 -4.50 3.83
C GLU A 18 -4.36 -4.99 5.28
N GLY A 19 -5.51 -5.43 5.78
CA GLY A 19 -5.61 -5.92 7.13
C GLY A 19 -6.90 -6.69 7.41
N GLN A 20 -7.16 -6.85 8.71
CA GLN A 20 -8.36 -7.51 9.22
C GLN A 20 -9.10 -6.59 10.18
N ILE A 21 -10.43 -6.65 10.17
CA ILE A 21 -11.23 -5.93 11.17
C ILE A 21 -11.09 -6.62 12.52
N ASN A 22 -10.63 -5.86 13.50
CA ASN A 22 -10.65 -6.26 14.89
C ASN A 22 -12.09 -6.27 15.38
N ARG A 23 -12.62 -7.45 15.73
CA ARG A 23 -14.03 -7.59 16.14
C ARG A 23 -14.35 -6.94 17.49
N SER A 24 -13.35 -6.68 18.31
CA SER A 24 -13.54 -6.08 19.63
C SER A 24 -13.57 -4.55 19.56
N THR A 25 -12.76 -3.95 18.69
CA THR A 25 -12.67 -2.48 18.54
C THR A 25 -13.43 -1.96 17.31
N LEU A 26 -13.79 -2.85 16.39
CA LEU A 26 -14.37 -2.56 15.07
C LEU A 26 -13.44 -1.72 14.17
N GLN A 27 -12.17 -1.58 14.54
CA GLN A 27 -11.15 -0.90 13.75
C GLN A 27 -10.44 -1.88 12.82
N LEU A 28 -9.81 -1.34 11.78
CA LEU A 28 -8.93 -2.13 10.92
C LEU A 28 -7.55 -2.24 11.55
N ASP A 29 -7.14 -3.47 11.86
CA ASP A 29 -5.75 -3.78 12.20
C ASP A 29 -4.98 -3.99 10.89
N ILE A 30 -4.11 -3.04 10.55
CA ILE A 30 -3.31 -3.07 9.33
C ILE A 30 -2.22 -4.15 9.50
N ALA A 31 -2.19 -5.12 8.58
CA ALA A 31 -1.19 -6.17 8.57
C ALA A 31 0.04 -5.76 7.75
N HIS A 32 -0.19 -5.15 6.59
CA HIS A 32 0.85 -4.68 5.69
C HIS A 32 0.26 -3.70 4.65
N TYR A 33 1.12 -3.22 3.77
CA TYR A 33 0.79 -2.31 2.67
C TYR A 33 1.10 -2.99 1.34
N LEU A 34 0.27 -2.70 0.34
CA LEU A 34 0.47 -3.11 -1.05
C LEU A 34 0.80 -1.87 -1.88
N VAL A 35 1.56 -2.06 -2.96
CA VAL A 35 1.77 -1.03 -3.98
C VAL A 35 1.10 -1.49 -5.26
N CYS A 36 0.15 -0.70 -5.75
CA CYS A 36 -0.49 -0.86 -7.04
C CYS A 36 0.20 0.04 -8.07
N ARG A 37 0.53 -0.57 -9.20
CA ARG A 37 1.06 0.09 -10.39
C ARG A 37 -0.05 0.92 -11.07
N PRO A 38 0.33 1.87 -11.95
CA PRO A 38 -0.65 2.69 -12.69
C PRO A 38 -1.58 1.89 -13.61
N ASP A 39 -1.16 0.68 -14.00
CA ASP A 39 -1.97 -0.27 -14.78
C ASP A 39 -3.03 -1.02 -13.94
N GLY A 40 -3.07 -0.77 -12.62
CA GLY A 40 -4.02 -1.37 -11.68
C GLY A 40 -3.52 -2.66 -11.04
N GLU A 41 -2.38 -3.20 -11.46
CA GLU A 41 -1.83 -4.43 -10.90
C GLU A 41 -1.04 -4.17 -9.61
N ALA A 42 -1.21 -5.03 -8.61
CA ALA A 42 -0.40 -4.98 -7.41
C ALA A 42 1.00 -5.54 -7.67
N LEU A 43 2.02 -4.91 -7.10
CA LEU A 43 3.34 -5.55 -6.98
C LEU A 43 3.21 -6.83 -6.15
N PRO A 44 4.00 -7.88 -6.46
CA PRO A 44 3.95 -9.14 -5.72
C PRO A 44 4.49 -9.02 -4.28
N GLN A 45 5.13 -7.90 -3.95
CA GLN A 45 5.73 -7.63 -2.66
C GLN A 45 4.73 -6.98 -1.72
N THR A 46 4.83 -7.27 -0.43
CA THR A 46 4.12 -6.56 0.62
C THR A 46 5.10 -5.77 1.49
N PHE A 47 4.63 -4.65 2.04
CA PHE A 47 5.47 -3.72 2.79
C PHE A 47 4.97 -3.60 4.24
N PRO A 48 5.85 -3.70 5.25
CA PRO A 48 5.42 -3.68 6.66
C PRO A 48 4.97 -2.28 7.11
N THR A 49 5.43 -1.22 6.45
CA THR A 49 5.05 0.16 6.78
C THR A 49 4.71 0.93 5.50
N ARG A 50 3.90 1.99 5.66
CA ARG A 50 3.60 2.90 4.54
C ARG A 50 4.86 3.54 3.98
N GLN A 51 5.82 3.90 4.85
CA GLN A 51 7.08 4.49 4.42
C GLN A 51 7.88 3.53 3.53
N ALA A 52 7.95 2.24 3.86
CA ALA A 52 8.64 1.27 3.02
C ALA A 52 7.99 1.13 1.63
N ALA A 53 6.67 1.24 1.54
CA ALA A 53 5.96 1.28 0.26
C ALA A 53 6.25 2.56 -0.54
N GLN A 54 6.34 3.72 0.13
CA GLN A 54 6.72 4.99 -0.49
C GLN A 54 8.15 4.95 -1.03
N ASP A 55 9.10 4.43 -0.23
CA ASP A 55 10.51 4.31 -0.62
C ASP A 55 10.69 3.40 -1.86
N GLU A 56 9.88 2.34 -1.98
CA GLU A 56 9.88 1.47 -3.16
C GLU A 56 9.33 2.20 -4.40
N ILE A 57 8.25 2.96 -4.28
CA ILE A 57 7.73 3.77 -5.40
C ILE A 57 8.79 4.79 -5.84
N ASP A 58 9.41 5.49 -4.90
CA ASP A 58 10.48 6.45 -5.19
C ASP A 58 11.68 5.76 -5.88
N ARG A 59 11.98 4.50 -5.54
CA ARG A 59 13.01 3.70 -6.22
C ARG A 59 12.59 3.35 -7.64
N LEU A 60 11.34 2.93 -7.86
CA LEU A 60 10.80 2.56 -9.17
C LEU A 60 10.73 3.76 -10.13
N GLU A 61 10.36 4.95 -9.65
CA GLU A 61 10.26 6.15 -10.50
C GLU A 61 11.63 6.71 -10.92
N ARG A 62 12.72 6.32 -10.25
CA ARG A 62 14.10 6.72 -10.62
C ARG A 62 14.72 5.82 -11.70
N GLN A 63 14.06 4.73 -12.06
CA GLN A 63 14.51 3.80 -13.11
C GLN A 63 13.97 4.22 -14.48
#